data_AF-A0A940RE43-F1
#
_entry.id   AF-A0A940RE43-F1
#
_cell.length_a   1.000
_cell.length_b   1.000
_cell.length_c   1.000
_cell.angle_alpha   90.00
_cell.angle_beta   90.00
_cell.angle_gamma   90.00
#
_symmetry.space_group_name_H-M   'P 1'
#
loop_
_entity.id
_entity.type
_entity.pdbx_description
1 polymer ?
#
loop_
_entity_poly.entity_id
_entity_poly.type
_entity_poly.pdbx_seq_one_letter_code
_entity_poly.pdbx_strand_id
1 'polypeptide(L)'
;MKKIFLFILVFSTGVSLFAQDSTRQNNPQQRRVSKADKKDEKRQRINAIIKQEEEGNLSFHKQSVFGVELRTNGYGVFYELGKRKSQRYTNLYSIELTEIKHRKEEKTQGAQFFSNSFVFGKQNNFYQAKLGFGQQYILGQKGNKNGVAVTASFSGGIDIGLLKPYYLDVQDQFHQD
;
A
#
# COMPACT_ATOMS: atom_id res chain seq x y z
N MET A 1 -23.58 29.94 10.59
CA MET A 1 -22.79 29.65 11.81
C MET A 1 -23.37 28.58 12.74
N LYS A 2 -24.70 28.33 12.77
CA LYS A 2 -25.31 27.32 13.65
C LYS A 2 -25.00 25.85 13.31
N LYS A 3 -24.67 25.52 12.05
CA LYS A 3 -24.39 24.14 11.59
C LYS A 3 -22.98 23.62 11.96
N ILE A 4 -22.03 24.53 12.16
CA ILE A 4 -20.64 24.20 12.55
C ILE A 4 -20.56 23.84 14.04
N PHE A 5 -21.40 24.45 14.88
CA PHE A 5 -21.48 24.16 16.31
C PHE A 5 -21.89 22.71 16.59
N LEU A 6 -22.77 22.14 15.76
CA LEU A 6 -23.25 20.77 15.92
C LEU A 6 -22.17 19.73 15.57
N PHE A 7 -21.30 20.03 14.60
CA PHE A 7 -20.15 19.18 14.26
C PHE A 7 -19.06 19.20 15.33
N ILE A 8 -18.80 20.35 15.96
CA ILE A 8 -17.82 20.47 17.07
C ILE A 8 -18.34 19.74 18.32
N LEU A 9 -19.64 19.78 18.58
CA LEU A 9 -20.26 19.10 19.72
C LEU A 9 -20.25 17.57 19.56
N VAL A 10 -20.43 17.05 18.34
CA VAL A 10 -20.29 15.61 18.05
C VAL A 10 -18.83 15.14 18.10
N PHE A 11 -17.87 15.99 17.71
CA PHE A 11 -16.44 15.66 17.79
C PHE A 11 -15.94 15.66 19.24
N SER A 12 -16.48 16.53 20.10
CA SER A 12 -16.16 16.58 21.54
C SER A 12 -16.68 15.38 22.32
N THR A 13 -17.82 14.79 21.94
CA THR A 13 -18.39 13.62 22.63
C THR A 13 -17.78 12.29 22.19
N GLY A 14 -17.13 12.24 21.02
CA GLY A 14 -16.43 11.04 20.55
C GLY A 14 -15.13 10.71 21.29
N VAL A 15 -14.50 11.69 21.95
CA VAL A 15 -13.18 11.51 22.61
C VAL A 15 -13.30 11.02 24.06
N SER A 16 -14.47 11.13 24.70
CA SER A 16 -14.66 10.76 26.11
C SER A 16 -14.95 9.27 26.36
N LEU A 17 -15.11 8.43 25.32
CA LEU A 17 -15.40 7.00 25.48
C LEU A 17 -14.17 6.08 25.53
N PHE A 18 -12.95 6.62 25.51
CA PHE A 18 -11.70 5.85 25.62
C PHE A 18 -10.88 6.14 26.90
N ALA A 19 -11.50 6.70 27.95
CA ALA A 19 -10.79 7.01 29.18
C ALA A 19 -11.42 6.31 30.39
N GLN A 20 -10.57 5.59 31.14
CA GLN A 20 -10.79 5.02 32.49
C GLN A 20 -11.62 3.74 32.61
N ASP A 21 -10.95 2.62 32.34
CA ASP A 21 -11.16 1.40 33.14
C ASP A 21 -10.31 1.54 34.42
N SER A 22 -10.92 2.05 35.50
CA SER A 22 -10.24 2.42 36.76
C SER A 22 -10.30 1.34 37.85
N THR A 23 -10.65 0.10 37.52
CA THR A 23 -10.53 -1.05 38.44
C THR A 23 -9.18 -1.77 38.25
N ARG A 24 -8.09 -1.02 38.31
CA ARG A 24 -6.74 -1.59 38.47
C ARG A 24 -6.53 -1.93 39.95
N GLN A 25 -7.02 -3.09 40.38
CA GLN A 25 -6.61 -3.66 41.67
C GLN A 25 -5.09 -3.82 41.68
N ASN A 26 -4.43 -3.06 42.54
CA ASN A 26 -2.98 -2.98 42.66
C ASN A 26 -2.47 -4.16 43.50
N ASN A 27 -2.76 -5.39 43.04
CA ASN A 27 -2.42 -6.61 43.78
C ASN A 27 -1.06 -7.16 43.28
N PRO A 28 0.00 -7.21 44.12
CA PRO A 28 1.34 -7.66 43.70
C PRO A 28 1.35 -9.09 43.15
N GLN A 29 0.45 -9.95 43.62
CA GLN A 29 0.29 -11.33 43.15
C GLN A 29 -0.27 -11.40 41.72
N GLN A 30 -1.31 -10.63 41.37
CA GLN A 30 -1.85 -10.55 40.00
C GLN A 30 -0.81 -9.98 39.00
N ARG A 31 0.07 -9.08 39.44
CA ARG A 31 1.20 -8.58 38.63
C ARG A 31 2.26 -9.65 38.35
N ARG A 32 2.50 -10.58 39.28
CA ARG A 32 3.44 -11.69 39.08
C ARG A 32 2.85 -12.76 38.17
N VAL A 33 1.57 -13.09 38.36
CA VAL A 33 0.80 -14.01 37.50
C VAL A 33 0.76 -13.45 36.08
N SER A 34 0.31 -12.21 35.86
CA SER A 34 0.27 -11.61 34.51
C SER A 34 1.64 -11.42 33.83
N LYS A 35 2.74 -11.34 34.57
CA LYS A 35 4.11 -11.32 34.01
C LYS A 35 4.60 -12.73 33.67
N ALA A 36 4.28 -13.72 34.49
CA ALA A 36 4.55 -15.13 34.22
C ALA A 36 3.74 -15.62 33.02
N ASP A 37 2.43 -15.34 32.99
CA ASP A 37 1.52 -15.68 31.89
C ASP A 37 2.03 -15.11 30.55
N LYS A 38 2.41 -13.82 30.52
CA LYS A 38 3.00 -13.20 29.31
C LYS A 38 4.31 -13.85 28.87
N LYS A 39 5.10 -14.38 29.80
CA LYS A 39 6.35 -15.08 29.50
C LYS A 39 6.07 -16.46 28.94
N ASP A 40 5.07 -17.15 29.49
CA ASP A 40 4.68 -18.47 29.05
C ASP A 40 3.95 -18.43 27.70
N GLU A 41 3.11 -17.43 27.44
CA GLU A 41 2.54 -17.14 26.12
C GLU A 41 3.63 -16.87 25.07
N LYS A 42 4.67 -16.09 25.42
CA LYS A 42 5.81 -15.85 24.53
C LYS A 42 6.57 -17.14 24.22
N ARG A 43 6.81 -17.99 25.23
CA ARG A 43 7.48 -19.29 25.06
C ARG A 43 6.64 -20.23 24.20
N GLN A 44 5.33 -20.28 24.40
CA GLN A 44 4.42 -21.06 23.57
C GLN A 44 4.43 -20.60 22.12
N ARG A 45 4.43 -19.27 21.87
CA ARG A 45 4.60 -18.73 20.50
C ARG A 45 5.94 -19.13 19.89
N ILE A 46 7.05 -19.01 20.62
CA ILE A 46 8.38 -19.37 20.13
C ILE A 46 8.44 -20.87 19.81
N ASN A 47 7.95 -21.74 20.69
CA ASN A 47 7.90 -23.18 20.45
C ASN A 47 7.03 -23.55 19.24
N ALA A 48 5.93 -22.83 19.02
CA ALA A 48 5.09 -23.01 17.84
C ALA A 48 5.80 -22.58 16.55
N ILE A 49 6.62 -21.52 16.58
CA ILE A 49 7.43 -21.09 15.44
C ILE A 49 8.54 -22.11 15.14
N ILE A 50 9.27 -22.57 16.17
CA ILE A 50 10.35 -23.57 16.03
C ILE A 50 9.79 -24.88 15.46
N LYS A 51 8.65 -25.36 15.97
CA LYS A 51 7.98 -26.55 15.43
C LYS A 51 7.61 -26.40 13.95
N GLN A 52 7.16 -25.21 13.55
CA GLN A 52 6.84 -24.92 12.14
C GLN A 52 8.10 -24.89 11.24
N GLU A 53 9.23 -24.44 11.78
CA GLU A 53 10.52 -24.46 11.09
C GLU A 53 11.06 -25.90 10.96
N GLU A 54 10.92 -26.72 12.01
CA GLU A 54 11.28 -28.15 12.03
C GLU A 54 10.45 -28.99 11.05
N GLU A 55 9.17 -28.65 10.85
CA GLU A 55 8.30 -29.26 9.83
C GLU A 55 8.71 -28.91 8.38
N GLY A 56 9.82 -28.20 8.18
CA GLY A 56 10.40 -27.90 6.87
C GLY A 56 9.63 -26.85 6.08
N ASN A 57 8.67 -26.17 6.71
CA ASN A 57 7.85 -25.18 6.05
C ASN A 57 8.49 -23.80 6.20
N LEU A 58 9.08 -23.28 5.11
CA LEU A 58 9.64 -21.93 5.05
C LEU A 58 8.55 -20.88 5.32
N SER A 59 8.41 -20.52 6.59
CA SER A 59 7.31 -19.75 7.15
C SER A 59 7.64 -18.25 7.13
N PHE A 60 7.60 -17.62 5.95
CA PHE A 60 7.82 -16.18 5.83
C PHE A 60 6.64 -15.38 6.40
N HIS A 61 6.87 -14.58 7.44
CA HIS A 61 5.80 -13.79 8.07
C HIS A 61 5.43 -12.53 7.29
N LYS A 62 6.40 -12.00 6.54
CA LYS A 62 6.27 -10.82 5.70
C LYS A 62 6.92 -11.10 4.36
N GLN A 63 6.22 -10.76 3.30
CA GLN A 63 6.72 -10.76 1.93
C GLN A 63 6.55 -9.35 1.38
N SER A 64 7.57 -8.85 0.71
CA SER A 64 7.53 -7.57 0.02
C SER A 64 7.94 -7.81 -1.42
N VAL A 65 7.09 -7.37 -2.35
CA VAL A 65 7.35 -7.41 -3.78
C VAL A 65 7.38 -5.96 -4.25
N PHE A 66 8.37 -5.63 -5.06
CA PHE A 66 8.47 -4.32 -5.67
C PHE A 66 8.99 -4.48 -7.08
N GLY A 67 8.62 -3.54 -7.94
CA GLY A 67 9.05 -3.60 -9.32
C GLY A 67 8.73 -2.35 -10.10
N VAL A 68 9.26 -2.34 -11.32
CA VAL A 68 9.02 -1.31 -12.31
C VAL A 68 8.20 -1.95 -13.43
N GLU A 69 7.18 -1.25 -13.90
CA GLU A 69 6.35 -1.65 -15.01
C GLU A 69 6.61 -0.76 -16.22
N LEU A 70 7.01 -1.37 -17.32
CA LEU A 70 7.13 -0.72 -18.61
C LEU A 70 5.92 -1.13 -19.45
N ARG A 71 5.09 -0.16 -19.83
CA ARG A 71 3.89 -0.37 -20.65
C ARG A 71 4.03 0.43 -21.95
N THR A 72 3.37 -0.02 -23.01
CA THR A 72 3.39 0.70 -24.29
C THR A 72 2.86 2.14 -24.16
N ASN A 73 1.92 2.36 -23.23
CA ASN A 73 1.29 3.64 -22.97
C ASN A 73 1.83 4.35 -21.71
N GLY A 74 2.96 3.94 -21.14
CA GLY A 74 3.47 4.59 -19.94
C GLY A 74 4.46 3.76 -19.14
N TYR A 75 4.75 4.21 -17.93
CA TYR A 75 5.60 3.49 -16.98
C TYR A 75 5.03 3.62 -15.58
N GLY A 76 5.47 2.76 -14.69
CA GLY A 76 5.05 2.80 -13.31
C GLY A 76 5.97 2.03 -12.39
N VAL A 77 5.70 2.16 -11.11
CA VAL A 77 6.33 1.38 -10.06
C VAL A 77 5.23 0.81 -9.17
N PHE A 78 5.44 -0.39 -8.67
CA PHE A 78 4.52 -1.00 -7.73
C PHE A 78 5.27 -1.52 -6.51
N TYR A 79 4.54 -1.55 -5.40
CA TYR A 79 4.99 -2.13 -4.15
C TYR A 79 3.83 -2.90 -3.53
N GLU A 80 4.06 -4.17 -3.23
CA GLU A 80 3.11 -5.06 -2.59
C GLU A 80 3.72 -5.61 -1.29
N LEU A 81 2.95 -5.55 -0.21
CA LEU A 81 3.29 -6.08 1.09
C LEU A 81 2.29 -7.18 1.46
N GLY A 82 2.78 -8.41 1.53
CA GLY A 82 2.03 -9.53 2.09
C GLY A 82 2.35 -9.74 3.57
N LYS A 83 1.33 -9.70 4.43
CA LYS A 83 1.42 -10.05 5.85
C LYS A 83 0.68 -11.36 6.10
N ARG A 84 1.41 -12.40 6.51
CA ARG A 84 0.80 -13.69 6.79
C ARG A 84 0.04 -13.64 8.12
N LYS A 85 -1.27 -13.92 8.08
CA LYS A 85 -2.15 -13.94 9.26
C LYS A 85 -2.24 -15.33 9.87
N SER A 86 -2.19 -16.36 9.04
CA SER A 86 -2.23 -17.77 9.44
C SER A 86 -1.43 -18.62 8.45
N GLN A 87 -1.21 -19.90 8.74
CA GLN A 87 -0.44 -20.80 7.88
C GLN A 87 -0.98 -20.89 6.44
N ARG A 88 -2.29 -20.67 6.24
CA ARG A 88 -2.92 -20.69 4.92
C ARG A 88 -3.37 -19.32 4.41
N TYR A 89 -3.42 -18.28 5.25
CA TYR A 89 -4.00 -16.98 4.89
C TYR A 89 -2.96 -15.86 4.97
N THR A 90 -2.80 -15.12 3.88
CA THR A 90 -1.93 -13.95 3.78
C THR A 90 -2.71 -12.76 3.27
N ASN A 91 -2.64 -11.64 3.98
CA ASN A 91 -3.24 -10.38 3.52
C ASN A 91 -2.23 -9.63 2.64
N LEU A 92 -2.69 -9.12 1.51
CA LEU A 92 -1.90 -8.37 0.54
C LEU A 92 -2.32 -6.90 0.58
N TYR A 93 -1.33 -6.01 0.59
CA TYR A 93 -1.52 -4.57 0.48
C TYR A 93 -0.67 -4.08 -0.68
N SER A 94 -1.27 -3.51 -1.71
CA SER A 94 -0.56 -3.04 -2.90
C SER A 94 -0.73 -1.54 -3.10
N ILE A 95 0.33 -0.91 -3.58
CA ILE A 95 0.34 0.46 -4.06
C ILE A 95 1.05 0.50 -5.40
N GLU A 96 0.44 1.14 -6.39
CA GLU A 96 0.99 1.29 -7.73
C GLU A 96 0.94 2.77 -8.12
N LEU A 97 2.06 3.32 -8.60
CA LEU A 97 2.14 4.67 -9.12
C LEU A 97 2.51 4.61 -10.59
N THR A 98 1.72 5.28 -11.41
CA THR A 98 1.78 5.13 -12.86
C THR A 98 1.64 6.47 -13.56
N GLU A 99 2.40 6.66 -14.62
CA GLU A 99 2.16 7.72 -15.59
C GLU A 99 1.59 7.09 -16.86
N ILE A 100 0.45 7.59 -17.33
CA ILE A 100 -0.18 7.12 -18.56
C ILE A 100 -0.14 8.24 -19.60
N LYS A 101 0.32 7.89 -20.79
CA LYS A 101 0.37 8.75 -21.97
C LYS A 101 -0.75 8.40 -22.92
N HIS A 102 -1.34 9.41 -23.54
CA HIS A 102 -2.37 9.21 -24.54
C HIS A 102 -1.77 8.85 -25.91
N ARG A 103 -2.39 7.93 -26.66
CA ARG A 103 -1.86 7.42 -27.94
C ARG A 103 -1.68 8.49 -29.02
N LYS A 104 -2.41 9.60 -28.92
CA LYS A 104 -2.34 10.75 -29.83
C LYS A 104 -1.29 11.79 -29.43
N GLU A 105 -0.50 11.54 -28.39
CA GLU A 105 0.59 12.44 -28.00
C GLU A 105 1.78 12.25 -28.94
N GLU A 106 1.91 13.12 -29.94
CA GLU A 106 3.09 13.16 -30.80
C GLU A 106 4.04 14.25 -30.31
N LYS A 107 5.29 13.85 -30.03
CA LYS A 107 6.34 14.80 -29.71
C LYS A 107 6.79 15.49 -30.99
N THR A 108 6.57 16.79 -31.08
CA THR A 108 7.09 17.62 -32.17
C THR A 108 8.42 18.18 -31.73
N GLN A 109 9.49 17.90 -32.49
CA GLN A 109 10.75 18.61 -32.32
C GLN A 109 10.56 20.05 -32.82
N GLY A 110 10.97 21.03 -32.02
CA GLY A 110 10.91 22.43 -32.46
C GLY A 110 11.82 22.67 -33.66
N ALA A 111 11.53 23.70 -34.44
CA ALA A 111 12.16 23.98 -35.74
C ALA A 111 13.69 24.25 -35.69
N GLN A 112 14.29 24.27 -34.49
CA GLN A 112 15.69 24.65 -34.26
C GLN A 112 16.42 23.55 -33.49
N PHE A 113 17.69 23.29 -33.84
CA PHE A 113 18.52 22.20 -33.29
C PHE A 113 18.70 22.21 -31.76
N PHE A 114 18.40 23.34 -31.09
CA PHE A 114 18.43 23.50 -29.62
C PHE A 114 17.04 23.84 -29.03
N SER A 115 15.96 23.50 -29.72
CA SER A 115 14.60 23.78 -29.26
C SER A 115 14.08 22.68 -28.32
N ASN A 116 13.40 23.08 -27.24
CA ASN A 116 12.71 22.16 -26.34
C ASN A 116 11.62 21.40 -27.12
N SER A 117 11.70 20.07 -27.11
CA SER A 117 10.66 19.22 -27.71
C SER A 117 9.37 19.34 -26.90
N PHE A 118 8.26 19.67 -27.56
CA PHE A 118 6.94 19.81 -26.94
C PHE A 118 5.94 18.83 -27.56
N VAL A 119 4.86 18.54 -26.84
CA VAL A 119 3.77 17.71 -27.36
C VAL A 119 2.65 18.65 -27.79
N PHE A 120 2.40 18.74 -29.09
CA PHE A 120 1.37 19.62 -29.63
C PHE A 120 -0.02 19.14 -29.20
N GLY A 121 -0.86 20.06 -28.69
CA GLY A 121 -2.24 19.76 -28.28
C GLY A 121 -2.39 18.99 -26.96
N LYS A 122 -1.31 18.75 -26.21
CA LYS A 122 -1.40 18.12 -24.89
C LYS A 122 -1.92 19.10 -23.84
N GLN A 123 -3.05 18.78 -23.22
CA GLN A 123 -3.67 19.62 -22.18
C GLN A 123 -3.26 19.20 -20.77
N ASN A 124 -3.16 17.88 -20.51
CA ASN A 124 -2.90 17.35 -19.18
C ASN A 124 -1.92 16.17 -19.21
N ASN A 125 -1.13 16.02 -18.15
CA ASN A 125 -0.44 14.78 -17.81
C ASN A 125 -1.29 13.99 -16.81
N PHE A 126 -1.46 12.70 -17.03
CA PHE A 126 -2.24 11.83 -16.16
C PHE A 126 -1.33 10.92 -15.32
N TYR A 127 -1.41 11.07 -14.01
CA TYR A 127 -0.77 10.19 -13.04
C TYR A 127 -1.86 9.38 -12.33
N GLN A 128 -1.74 8.07 -12.30
CA GLN A 128 -2.66 7.20 -11.57
C GLN A 128 -1.96 6.55 -10.39
N ALA A 129 -2.58 6.68 -9.22
CA ALA A 129 -2.22 5.98 -8.01
C ALA A 129 -3.27 4.91 -7.72
N LYS A 130 -2.87 3.64 -7.70
CA LYS A 130 -3.72 2.52 -7.33
C LYS A 130 -3.41 2.07 -5.92
N LEU A 131 -4.46 1.86 -5.12
CA LEU A 131 -4.37 1.29 -3.79
C LEU A 131 -5.17 0.00 -3.79
N GLY A 132 -4.49 -1.13 -3.60
CA GLY A 132 -5.11 -2.44 -3.58
C GLY A 132 -5.02 -3.10 -2.21
N PHE A 133 -6.04 -3.90 -1.92
CA PHE A 133 -6.08 -4.82 -0.80
C PHE A 133 -6.55 -6.19 -1.29
N GLY A 134 -5.90 -7.24 -0.83
CA GLY A 134 -6.22 -8.60 -1.24
C GLY A 134 -5.96 -9.62 -0.16
N GLN A 135 -6.38 -10.84 -0.44
CA GLN A 135 -6.11 -12.00 0.39
C GLN A 135 -5.70 -13.19 -0.47
N GLN A 136 -4.69 -13.87 0.01
CA GLN A 136 -4.09 -15.04 -0.59
C GLN A 136 -4.36 -16.25 0.32
N TYR A 137 -4.95 -17.30 -0.26
CA TYR A 137 -5.27 -18.56 0.40
C TYR A 137 -4.47 -19.71 -0.21
N ILE A 138 -3.66 -20.38 0.61
CA ILE A 138 -2.88 -21.55 0.21
C ILE A 138 -3.79 -22.77 0.23
N LEU A 139 -4.06 -23.32 -0.95
CA LEU A 139 -4.90 -24.51 -1.13
C LEU A 139 -4.14 -25.79 -0.76
N GLY A 140 -2.85 -25.84 -1.10
CA GLY A 140 -1.97 -26.96 -0.76
C GLY A 140 -0.51 -26.62 -1.01
N GLN A 141 0.37 -27.12 -0.15
CA GLN A 141 1.82 -26.94 -0.28
C GLN A 141 2.53 -28.23 0.11
N LYS A 142 3.54 -28.63 -0.66
CA LYS A 142 4.43 -29.73 -0.30
C LYS A 142 5.67 -29.14 0.36
N GLY A 143 5.88 -29.38 1.66
CA GLY A 143 6.96 -28.77 2.47
C GLY A 143 8.38 -29.28 2.19
N ASN A 144 8.69 -29.66 0.95
CA ASN A 144 10.02 -30.12 0.57
C ASN A 144 10.83 -28.97 -0.05
N LYS A 145 12.18 -29.04 -0.04
CA LYS A 145 13.03 -27.96 -0.60
C LYS A 145 12.72 -27.58 -2.06
N ASN A 146 12.13 -28.50 -2.84
CA ASN A 146 11.64 -28.29 -4.22
C ASN A 146 10.12 -28.50 -4.32
N GLY A 147 9.38 -28.12 -3.29
CA GLY A 147 7.93 -28.26 -3.23
C GLY A 147 7.20 -27.29 -4.14
N VAL A 148 6.02 -27.70 -4.61
CA VAL A 148 5.07 -26.82 -5.29
C VAL A 148 4.02 -26.36 -4.28
N ALA A 149 3.64 -25.09 -4.36
CA ALA A 149 2.54 -24.51 -3.61
C ALA A 149 1.46 -24.01 -4.57
N VAL A 150 0.22 -24.41 -4.33
CA VAL A 150 -0.95 -23.95 -5.07
C VAL A 150 -1.71 -22.96 -4.21
N THR A 151 -1.96 -21.79 -4.77
CA THR A 151 -2.50 -20.66 -4.05
C THR A 151 -3.62 -20.01 -4.86
N ALA A 152 -4.74 -19.72 -4.22
CA ALA A 152 -5.78 -18.84 -4.74
C ALA A 152 -5.58 -17.44 -4.18
N SER A 153 -5.60 -16.42 -5.03
CA SER A 153 -5.48 -15.02 -4.61
C SER A 153 -6.65 -14.21 -5.16
N PHE A 154 -7.22 -13.36 -4.31
CA PHE A 154 -8.23 -12.39 -4.69
C PHE A 154 -7.80 -11.01 -4.19
N SER A 155 -7.90 -10.00 -5.04
CA SER A 155 -7.52 -8.63 -4.73
C SER A 155 -8.47 -7.65 -5.39
N GLY A 156 -8.77 -6.56 -4.70
CA GLY A 156 -9.50 -5.43 -5.23
C GLY A 156 -8.83 -4.12 -4.81
N GLY A 157 -9.14 -3.02 -5.48
CA GLY A 157 -8.51 -1.75 -5.19
C GLY A 157 -9.30 -0.57 -5.71
N ILE A 158 -8.82 0.62 -5.34
CA ILE A 158 -9.31 1.89 -5.86
C ILE A 158 -8.18 2.58 -6.63
N ASP A 159 -8.56 3.25 -7.70
CA ASP A 159 -7.65 3.98 -8.56
C ASP A 159 -7.99 5.46 -8.50
N ILE A 160 -6.98 6.28 -8.20
CA ILE A 160 -7.11 7.74 -8.12
C ILE A 160 -6.25 8.34 -9.22
N GLY A 161 -6.87 9.09 -10.12
CA GLY A 161 -6.21 9.79 -11.21
C GLY A 161 -5.99 11.26 -10.90
N LEU A 162 -4.76 11.74 -11.07
CA LEU A 162 -4.38 13.15 -10.98
C LEU A 162 -4.06 13.69 -12.37
N LEU A 163 -4.75 14.76 -12.76
CA LEU A 163 -4.51 15.50 -13.99
C LEU A 163 -3.70 16.76 -13.70
N LYS A 164 -2.45 16.82 -14.19
CA LYS A 164 -1.61 18.03 -14.09
C LYS A 164 -1.70 18.82 -15.40
N PRO A 165 -2.07 20.11 -15.39
CA PRO A 165 -2.11 20.92 -16.61
C PRO A 165 -0.70 21.05 -17.23
N TYR A 166 -0.63 21.04 -18.55
CA TYR A 166 0.60 21.18 -19.34
C TYR A 166 0.65 22.57 -19.97
N TYR A 167 1.56 23.40 -19.49
CA TYR A 167 1.80 24.75 -20.02
C TYR A 167 3.08 24.77 -20.85
N LEU A 168 3.04 25.52 -21.94
CA LEU A 168 4.19 25.85 -22.77
C LEU A 168 4.45 27.34 -22.66
N ASP A 169 5.70 27.69 -22.34
CA ASP A 169 6.16 29.06 -22.44
C ASP A 169 6.63 29.28 -23.89
N VAL A 170 5.87 30.08 -24.63
CA VAL A 170 6.14 30.41 -26.02
C VAL A 170 6.72 31.81 -26.07
N GLN A 171 7.93 31.93 -26.62
CA GLN A 171 8.56 33.21 -26.83
C GLN A 171 7.88 33.89 -28.01
N ASP A 172 7.02 34.86 -27.70
CA ASP A 172 6.26 35.59 -28.71
C ASP A 172 7.19 36.56 -29.43
N GLN A 173 7.42 36.33 -30.73
CA GLN A 173 8.31 37.17 -31.54
C GLN A 173 7.65 38.49 -32.00
N PHE A 174 6.42 38.78 -31.56
CA PHE A 174 5.61 39.89 -32.07
C PHE A 174 5.47 41.10 -31.11
N HIS A 175 6.38 41.30 -30.16
CA HIS A 175 6.46 42.55 -29.36
C HIS A 175 7.78 43.30 -29.61
N GLN A 176 7.97 43.73 -30.85
CA GLN A 176 8.77 44.91 -31.19
C GLN A 176 7.86 45.81 -32.01
N ASP A 177 7.28 46.82 -31.35
CA ASP A 177 7.01 48.18 -31.87
C ASP A 177 6.43 49.03 -30.72
#